data_AF-A0A9D8UKN5-F1
#
_entry.id   AF-A0A9D8UKN5-F1
#
_cell.length_a   1.000
_cell.length_b   1.000
_cell.length_c   1.000
_cell.angle_alpha   90.00
_cell.angle_beta   90.00
_cell.angle_gamma   90.00
#
_symmetry.space_group_name_H-M   'P 1'
#
loop_
_entity.id
_entity.type
_entity.pdbx_description
1 polymer ?
#
loop_
_entity_poly.entity_id
_entity_poly.type
_entity_poly.pdbx_seq_one_letter_code
_entity_poly.pdbx_strand_id
1 'polypeptide(L)'
;MRESKKQLFFFFVLMVLLTSSAYAQFEEPDIKKVEIEDAEAFEERFAQIKWTGEGFNYNSLDRIPAIEIRARLEGVFGKPTKTIEDIVEDGELRAGKAIQFEYWFIIDGEIPMMVLDLDGPFADGLVYVGASRYIDLMPQVKRTLTRLVTEVEPKEYTDYFYSPERYQWYKVTYADGLYKKEEIDLPSHIRLN
;
A
#
# COMPACT_ATOMS: atom_id res chain seq x y z
N MET A 1 19.35 55.78 -8.49
CA MET A 1 18.96 54.87 -9.60
C MET A 1 19.72 53.54 -9.62
N ARG A 2 20.98 53.47 -9.15
CA ARG A 2 21.78 52.22 -9.12
C ARG A 2 21.44 51.30 -7.93
N GLU A 3 21.11 51.89 -6.77
CA GLU A 3 20.68 51.17 -5.56
C GLU A 3 19.28 50.53 -5.69
N SER A 4 18.31 51.24 -6.28
CA SER A 4 16.95 50.71 -6.48
C SER A 4 16.89 49.50 -7.42
N LYS A 5 17.78 49.44 -8.42
CA LYS A 5 17.88 48.28 -9.33
C LYS A 5 18.43 47.03 -8.62
N LYS A 6 19.34 47.19 -7.65
CA LYS A 6 19.86 46.07 -6.85
C LYS A 6 18.81 45.51 -5.90
N GLN A 7 18.02 46.39 -5.26
CA GLN A 7 16.91 45.97 -4.40
C GLN A 7 15.83 45.23 -5.18
N LEU A 8 15.47 45.72 -6.37
CA LEU A 8 14.49 45.05 -7.23
C LEU A 8 14.96 43.66 -7.69
N PHE A 9 16.25 43.53 -8.03
CA PHE A 9 16.85 42.25 -8.39
C PHE A 9 16.87 41.27 -7.21
N PHE A 10 17.21 41.75 -6.00
CA PHE A 10 17.22 40.91 -4.81
C PHE A 10 15.83 40.41 -4.43
N PHE A 11 14.81 41.27 -4.52
CA PHE A 11 13.41 40.87 -4.34
C PHE A 11 12.94 39.85 -5.37
N PHE A 12 13.34 40.02 -6.63
CA PHE A 12 13.01 39.07 -7.70
C PHE A 12 13.65 37.69 -7.44
N VAL A 13 14.94 37.65 -7.09
CA VAL A 13 15.64 36.41 -6.74
C VAL A 13 15.03 35.75 -5.51
N LEU A 14 14.71 36.51 -4.47
CA LEU A 14 14.04 36.00 -3.28
C LEU A 14 12.66 35.41 -3.60
N MET A 15 11.89 36.08 -4.48
CA MET A 15 10.58 35.58 -4.89
C MET A 15 10.68 34.29 -5.70
N VAL A 16 11.67 34.17 -6.60
CA VAL A 16 11.93 32.94 -7.36
C VAL A 16 12.35 31.79 -6.44
N LEU A 17 13.17 32.07 -5.42
CA LEU A 17 13.58 31.09 -4.41
C LEU A 17 12.41 30.65 -3.52
N LEU A 18 11.52 31.57 -3.14
CA LEU A 18 10.31 31.26 -2.37
C LEU A 18 9.29 30.45 -3.18
N THR A 19 9.18 30.69 -4.50
CA THR A 19 8.31 29.88 -5.36
C THR A 19 8.82 28.44 -5.50
N SER A 20 10.13 28.24 -5.61
CA SER A 20 10.70 26.90 -5.79
C SER A 20 10.53 26.00 -4.56
N SER A 21 10.63 26.55 -3.34
CA SER A 21 10.30 25.80 -2.11
C SER A 21 8.83 25.43 -1.99
N ALA A 22 7.93 26.26 -2.53
CA ALA A 22 6.50 25.96 -2.51
C ALA A 22 6.15 24.82 -3.49
N TYR A 23 6.80 24.76 -4.66
CA TYR A 23 6.59 23.67 -5.64
C TYR A 23 6.99 22.29 -5.11
N ALA A 24 8.03 22.18 -4.28
CA ALA A 24 8.46 20.91 -3.68
C ALA A 24 7.41 20.29 -2.74
N GLN A 25 6.49 21.09 -2.19
CA GLN A 25 5.37 20.60 -1.38
C GLN A 25 4.20 20.06 -2.23
N PHE A 26 4.23 20.28 -3.55
CA PHE A 26 3.17 19.87 -4.49
C PHE A 26 3.56 18.73 -5.44
N GLU A 27 4.80 18.22 -5.38
CA GLU A 27 5.14 17.04 -6.18
C GLU A 27 4.35 15.82 -5.66
N GLU A 28 3.73 15.07 -6.57
CA GLU A 28 3.08 13.83 -6.20
C GLU A 28 4.15 12.82 -5.78
N PRO A 29 4.00 12.16 -4.61
CA PRO A 29 4.98 11.18 -4.15
C PRO A 29 5.15 10.04 -5.15
N ASP A 30 6.39 9.64 -5.38
CA ASP A 30 6.75 8.48 -6.20
C ASP A 30 6.56 7.22 -5.37
N ILE A 31 5.52 6.44 -5.69
CA ILE A 31 5.16 5.21 -4.98
C ILE A 31 5.70 4.01 -5.75
N LYS A 32 6.79 3.40 -5.27
CA LYS A 32 7.37 2.20 -5.87
C LYS A 32 7.05 0.96 -5.06
N LYS A 33 6.45 -0.04 -5.72
CA LYS A 33 6.21 -1.36 -5.12
C LYS A 33 7.55 -2.08 -4.93
N VAL A 34 7.69 -2.77 -3.81
CA VAL A 34 8.79 -3.71 -3.54
C VAL A 34 8.42 -5.06 -4.12
N GLU A 35 9.24 -5.57 -5.03
CA GLU A 35 9.02 -6.89 -5.63
C GLU A 35 9.34 -8.02 -4.65
N ILE A 36 8.84 -9.22 -4.96
CA ILE A 36 9.01 -10.42 -4.11
C ILE A 36 10.52 -10.69 -3.88
N GLU A 37 11.34 -10.52 -4.91
CA GLU A 37 12.80 -10.71 -4.85
C GLU A 37 13.53 -9.66 -3.99
N ASP A 38 12.91 -8.51 -3.74
CA ASP A 38 13.47 -7.42 -2.93
C ASP A 38 12.93 -7.40 -1.50
N ALA A 39 12.04 -8.34 -1.14
CA ALA A 39 11.38 -8.37 0.16
C ALA A 39 12.38 -8.49 1.32
N GLU A 40 13.37 -9.37 1.22
CA GLU A 40 14.40 -9.55 2.25
C GLU A 40 15.22 -8.26 2.45
N ALA A 41 15.61 -7.60 1.36
CA ALA A 41 16.35 -6.35 1.41
C ALA A 41 15.52 -5.19 2.02
N PHE A 42 14.22 -5.17 1.76
CA PHE A 42 13.31 -4.21 2.40
C PHE A 42 13.21 -4.44 3.90
N GLU A 43 13.02 -5.69 4.32
CA GLU A 43 12.96 -6.05 5.75
C GLU A 43 14.27 -5.69 6.47
N GLU A 44 15.43 -6.01 5.88
CA GLU A 44 16.74 -5.65 6.45
C GLU A 44 16.89 -4.13 6.56
N ARG A 45 16.61 -3.40 5.48
CA ARG A 45 16.76 -1.93 5.43
C ARG A 45 15.88 -1.23 6.48
N PHE A 46 14.70 -1.77 6.75
CA PHE A 46 13.69 -1.14 7.60
C PHE A 46 13.44 -1.90 8.91
N ALA A 47 14.35 -2.79 9.32
CA ALA A 47 14.22 -3.64 10.51
C ALA A 47 13.96 -2.86 11.83
N GLN A 48 14.43 -1.62 11.92
CA GLN A 48 14.32 -0.76 13.11
C GLN A 48 13.20 0.28 13.02
N ILE A 49 12.30 0.17 12.03
CA ILE A 49 11.20 1.10 11.86
C ILE A 49 10.12 0.88 12.93
N LYS A 50 9.71 1.98 13.56
CA LYS A 50 8.47 2.02 14.33
C LYS A 50 7.30 2.22 13.36
N TRP A 51 6.54 1.17 13.13
CA TRP A 51 5.34 1.20 12.29
C TRP A 51 4.15 1.84 13.01
N THR A 52 3.32 2.57 12.27
CA THR A 52 2.07 3.16 12.75
C THR A 52 1.05 3.26 11.62
N GLY A 53 -0.24 3.21 11.96
CA GLY A 53 -1.34 3.55 11.05
C GLY A 53 -1.76 5.02 11.13
N GLU A 54 -1.16 5.81 12.02
CA GLU A 54 -1.46 7.25 12.14
C GLU A 54 -1.04 8.01 10.88
N GLY A 55 -1.81 9.04 10.51
CA GLY A 55 -1.59 9.86 9.32
C GLY A 55 -2.29 9.36 8.06
N PHE A 56 -2.74 8.10 8.02
CA PHE A 56 -3.57 7.58 6.93
C PHE A 56 -5.03 8.00 7.12
N ASN A 57 -5.36 9.22 6.70
CA ASN A 57 -6.72 9.75 6.78
C ASN A 57 -7.71 8.91 5.95
N TYR A 58 -8.85 8.62 6.56
CA TYR A 58 -9.96 7.92 5.90
C TYR A 58 -10.41 8.65 4.62
N ASN A 59 -10.59 7.91 3.53
CA ASN A 59 -11.02 8.45 2.25
C ASN A 59 -11.90 7.47 1.45
N SER A 60 -12.07 7.73 0.14
CA SER A 60 -12.92 6.92 -0.73
C SER A 60 -12.45 5.47 -0.89
N LEU A 61 -11.15 5.20 -0.83
CA LEU A 61 -10.62 3.84 -0.95
C LEU A 61 -11.09 2.95 0.20
N ASP A 62 -11.26 3.53 1.39
CA ASP A 62 -11.69 2.83 2.61
C ASP A 62 -13.21 2.49 2.63
N ARG A 63 -13.90 2.76 1.53
CA ARG A 63 -15.32 2.40 1.29
C ARG A 63 -15.49 1.37 0.18
N ILE A 64 -14.39 0.99 -0.48
CA ILE A 64 -14.42 0.03 -1.58
C ILE A 64 -14.23 -1.36 -0.97
N PRO A 65 -14.97 -2.39 -1.43
CA PRO A 65 -14.73 -3.76 -0.99
C PRO A 65 -13.27 -4.18 -1.18
N ALA A 66 -12.66 -4.81 -0.18
CA ALA A 66 -11.24 -5.21 -0.21
C ALA A 66 -10.91 -6.08 -1.45
N ILE A 67 -11.85 -6.95 -1.84
CA ILE A 67 -11.76 -7.79 -3.04
C ILE A 67 -11.63 -6.97 -4.34
N GLU A 68 -12.27 -5.81 -4.43
CA GLU A 68 -12.15 -4.88 -5.56
C GLU A 68 -10.82 -4.11 -5.48
N ILE A 69 -10.44 -3.65 -4.29
CA ILE A 69 -9.15 -2.97 -4.10
C ILE A 69 -8.00 -3.89 -4.50
N ARG A 70 -8.06 -5.18 -4.15
CA ARG A 70 -7.07 -6.19 -4.53
C ARG A 70 -6.90 -6.33 -6.04
N ALA A 71 -7.99 -6.35 -6.80
CA ALA A 71 -7.94 -6.41 -8.27
C ALA A 71 -7.33 -5.13 -8.88
N ARG A 72 -7.64 -3.96 -8.29
CA ARG A 72 -7.10 -2.67 -8.75
C ARG A 72 -5.62 -2.52 -8.40
N LEU A 73 -5.20 -2.97 -7.22
CA LEU A 73 -3.79 -3.05 -6.85
C LEU A 73 -3.01 -3.95 -7.83
N GLU A 74 -3.59 -5.08 -8.26
CA GLU A 74 -3.03 -5.93 -9.32
C GLU A 74 -2.87 -5.17 -10.65
N GLY A 75 -3.85 -4.31 -10.98
CA GLY A 75 -3.84 -3.51 -12.19
C GLY A 75 -2.72 -2.47 -12.23
N VAL A 76 -2.40 -1.85 -11.09
CA VAL A 76 -1.43 -0.75 -11.05
C VAL A 76 -0.03 -1.18 -10.59
N PHE A 77 0.08 -2.13 -9.65
CA PHE A 77 1.34 -2.57 -9.06
C PHE A 77 1.68 -4.04 -9.34
N GLY A 78 0.81 -4.79 -10.04
CA GLY A 78 0.99 -6.22 -10.23
C GLY A 78 0.76 -7.02 -8.95
N LYS A 79 1.40 -8.18 -8.84
CA LYS A 79 1.19 -9.11 -7.72
C LYS A 79 1.57 -8.49 -6.37
N PRO A 80 1.01 -8.96 -5.25
CA PRO A 80 1.44 -8.58 -3.90
C PRO A 80 2.93 -8.86 -3.67
N THR A 81 3.51 -8.20 -2.68
CA THR A 81 4.87 -8.49 -2.21
C THR A 81 4.89 -9.77 -1.38
N LYS A 82 3.85 -9.99 -0.57
CA LYS A 82 3.59 -11.26 0.13
C LYS A 82 2.13 -11.65 0.00
N THR A 83 1.87 -12.94 -0.19
CA THR A 83 0.55 -13.57 -0.15
C THR A 83 0.43 -14.40 1.13
N ILE A 84 -0.76 -14.93 1.42
CA ILE A 84 -0.93 -15.86 2.55
C ILE A 84 0.03 -17.06 2.48
N GLU A 85 0.41 -17.50 1.28
CA GLU A 85 1.36 -18.60 1.07
C GLU A 85 2.75 -18.24 1.62
N ASP A 86 3.19 -17.00 1.40
CA ASP A 86 4.48 -16.47 1.86
C ASP A 86 4.46 -16.13 3.36
N ILE A 87 3.28 -15.79 3.90
CA ILE A 87 3.12 -15.39 5.31
C ILE A 87 3.10 -16.60 6.25
N VAL A 88 2.68 -17.76 5.73
CA VAL A 88 2.53 -19.03 6.46
C VAL A 88 3.85 -19.83 6.52
N GLU A 89 4.98 -19.22 6.16
CA GLU A 89 6.30 -19.84 6.38
C GLU A 89 6.42 -20.35 7.84
N ASP A 90 6.82 -21.62 7.98
CA ASP A 90 6.83 -22.46 9.20
C ASP A 90 5.53 -23.17 9.60
N GLY A 91 4.52 -23.17 8.72
CA GLY A 91 3.33 -24.01 8.87
C GLY A 91 2.35 -23.55 9.95
N GLU A 92 2.56 -22.36 10.50
CA GLU A 92 1.64 -21.72 11.44
C GLU A 92 1.01 -20.49 10.81
N LEU A 93 -0.32 -20.51 10.64
CA LEU A 93 -1.08 -19.27 10.51
C LEU A 93 -0.90 -18.49 11.80
N ARG A 94 -0.27 -17.32 11.76
CA ARG A 94 -0.13 -16.43 12.93
C ARG A 94 -1.50 -16.22 13.56
N ALA A 95 -1.74 -16.84 14.71
CA ALA A 95 -3.03 -16.81 15.39
C ALA A 95 -3.45 -15.33 15.62
N GLY A 96 -4.63 -14.96 15.10
CA GLY A 96 -5.14 -13.58 15.19
C GLY A 96 -4.73 -12.63 14.05
N LYS A 97 -3.99 -13.10 13.03
CA LYS A 97 -3.68 -12.33 11.83
C LYS A 97 -4.11 -13.10 10.58
N ALA A 98 -5.33 -12.84 10.11
CA ALA A 98 -5.84 -13.38 8.84
C ALA A 98 -5.36 -12.51 7.68
N ILE A 99 -4.05 -12.47 7.45
CA ILE A 99 -3.52 -11.64 6.37
C ILE A 99 -3.74 -12.37 5.06
N GLN A 100 -4.53 -11.78 4.15
CA GLN A 100 -4.69 -12.33 2.80
C GLN A 100 -3.46 -12.01 1.94
N PHE A 101 -3.04 -10.74 1.95
CA PHE A 101 -1.90 -10.26 1.17
C PHE A 101 -1.29 -9.00 1.78
N GLU A 102 -0.07 -8.70 1.36
CA GLU A 102 0.67 -7.48 1.67
C GLU A 102 1.29 -6.88 0.41
N TYR A 103 1.05 -5.59 0.18
CA TYR A 103 1.83 -4.79 -0.75
C TYR A 103 2.78 -3.90 0.04
N TRP A 104 4.06 -3.96 -0.31
CA TRP A 104 5.08 -3.12 0.32
C TRP A 104 5.56 -2.07 -0.67
N PHE A 105 5.85 -0.89 -0.15
CA PHE A 105 6.22 0.27 -0.94
C PHE A 105 7.39 1.04 -0.33
N ILE A 106 8.16 1.64 -1.21
CA ILE A 106 9.13 2.68 -0.89
C ILE A 106 8.66 3.97 -1.57
N ILE A 107 8.32 4.96 -0.76
CA ILE A 107 7.87 6.28 -1.22
C ILE A 107 9.09 7.20 -1.32
N ASP A 108 9.22 7.88 -2.46
CA ASP A 108 10.30 8.82 -2.77
C ASP A 108 11.71 8.23 -2.51
N GLY A 109 11.86 6.91 -2.61
CA GLY A 109 13.11 6.18 -2.40
C GLY A 109 13.51 5.95 -0.92
N GLU A 110 12.78 6.50 0.05
CA GLU A 110 13.22 6.53 1.46
C GLU A 110 12.19 6.08 2.49
N ILE A 111 10.91 6.27 2.21
CA ILE A 111 9.84 6.12 3.20
C ILE A 111 9.19 4.75 3.02
N PRO A 112 9.27 3.84 4.00
CA PRO A 112 8.62 2.54 3.89
C PRO A 112 7.14 2.63 4.25
N MET A 113 6.31 1.93 3.47
CA MET A 113 4.87 1.78 3.69
C MET A 113 4.43 0.36 3.36
N MET A 114 3.44 -0.17 4.09
CA MET A 114 2.77 -1.43 3.75
C MET A 114 1.26 -1.22 3.70
N VAL A 115 0.61 -1.96 2.80
CA VAL A 115 -0.84 -2.06 2.67
C VAL A 115 -1.21 -3.52 2.83
N LEU A 116 -2.06 -3.81 3.81
CA LEU A 116 -2.40 -5.17 4.23
C LEU A 116 -3.90 -5.38 4.19
N ASP A 117 -4.33 -6.58 3.82
CA ASP A 117 -5.69 -7.04 4.03
C ASP A 117 -5.74 -8.00 5.22
N LEU A 118 -6.28 -7.54 6.35
CA LEU A 118 -6.37 -8.32 7.59
C LEU A 118 -7.72 -9.01 7.78
N ASP A 119 -8.75 -8.54 7.07
CA ASP A 119 -10.14 -8.95 7.26
C ASP A 119 -10.65 -9.74 6.03
N GLY A 120 -9.86 -9.77 4.96
CA GLY A 120 -10.07 -10.55 3.77
C GLY A 120 -11.18 -10.00 2.88
N PRO A 121 -11.75 -10.84 1.99
CA PRO A 121 -12.58 -10.38 0.88
C PRO A 121 -14.02 -10.02 1.30
N PHE A 122 -14.27 -9.93 2.61
CA PHE A 122 -15.57 -9.63 3.20
C PHE A 122 -15.68 -8.21 3.74
N ALA A 123 -14.54 -7.53 3.94
CA ALA A 123 -14.47 -6.19 4.48
C ALA A 123 -14.37 -5.13 3.37
N ASP A 124 -14.53 -3.88 3.79
CA ASP A 124 -14.25 -2.69 3.00
C ASP A 124 -12.92 -2.07 3.46
N GLY A 125 -12.19 -1.48 2.52
CA GLY A 125 -10.90 -0.85 2.81
C GLY A 125 -9.78 -1.86 3.05
N LEU A 126 -8.64 -1.33 3.48
CA LEU A 126 -7.42 -2.09 3.82
C LEU A 126 -6.75 -1.42 5.03
N VAL A 127 -5.76 -2.09 5.60
CA VAL A 127 -4.90 -1.53 6.64
C VAL A 127 -3.65 -0.92 6.02
N TYR A 128 -3.29 0.29 6.45
CA TYR A 128 -2.14 1.03 5.98
C TYR A 128 -1.20 1.27 7.14
N VAL A 129 0.08 0.96 6.97
CA VAL A 129 1.11 1.26 7.97
C VAL A 129 2.31 1.92 7.31
N GLY A 130 2.87 2.90 8.00
CA GLY A 130 4.05 3.63 7.57
C GLY A 130 5.00 3.86 8.73
N ALA A 131 6.21 4.33 8.42
CA ALA A 131 7.18 4.70 9.44
C ALA A 131 6.73 5.95 10.22
N SER A 132 6.66 5.84 11.56
CA SER A 132 6.11 6.88 12.43
C SER A 132 6.81 8.24 12.33
N ARG A 133 8.07 8.27 11.89
CA ARG A 133 8.82 9.51 11.68
C ARG A 133 8.34 10.34 10.48
N TYR A 134 7.47 9.78 9.64
CA TYR A 134 6.92 10.43 8.44
C TYR A 134 5.39 10.56 8.46
N ILE A 135 4.75 10.50 9.64
CA ILE A 135 3.27 10.56 9.80
C ILE A 135 2.66 11.73 9.03
N ASP A 136 3.29 12.90 9.07
CA ASP A 136 2.77 14.12 8.43
C ASP A 136 2.73 14.04 6.89
N LEU A 137 3.50 13.11 6.29
CA LEU A 137 3.51 12.89 4.84
C LEU A 137 2.45 11.88 4.39
N MET A 138 2.00 10.99 5.29
CA MET A 138 1.06 9.90 4.97
C MET A 138 -0.27 10.37 4.38
N PRO A 139 -0.87 11.52 4.77
CA PRO A 139 -2.09 12.01 4.14
C PRO A 139 -1.96 12.22 2.63
N GLN A 140 -0.80 12.73 2.17
CA GLN A 140 -0.54 12.96 0.75
C GLN A 140 -0.28 11.64 0.03
N VAL A 141 0.56 10.77 0.62
CA VAL A 141 0.83 9.42 0.08
C VAL A 141 -0.46 8.62 -0.10
N LYS A 142 -1.33 8.61 0.91
CA LYS A 142 -2.64 7.93 0.86
C LYS A 142 -3.54 8.50 -0.24
N ARG A 143 -3.54 9.82 -0.45
CA ARG A 143 -4.32 10.47 -1.50
C ARG A 143 -3.83 10.04 -2.89
N THR A 144 -2.52 10.05 -3.12
CA THR A 144 -1.92 9.60 -4.38
C THR A 144 -2.19 8.12 -4.62
N LEU A 145 -1.97 7.25 -3.63
CA LEU A 145 -2.30 5.83 -3.71
C LEU A 145 -3.77 5.62 -4.07
N THR A 146 -4.68 6.36 -3.43
CA THR A 146 -6.13 6.26 -3.71
C THR A 146 -6.44 6.62 -5.14
N ARG A 147 -5.86 7.70 -5.66
CA ARG A 147 -6.01 8.10 -7.06
C ARG A 147 -5.53 6.98 -7.99
N LEU A 148 -4.30 6.51 -7.81
CA LEU A 148 -3.70 5.45 -8.63
C LEU A 148 -4.55 4.17 -8.66
N VAL A 149 -5.06 3.74 -7.51
CA VAL A 149 -5.85 2.51 -7.38
C VAL A 149 -7.28 2.69 -7.91
N THR A 150 -7.89 3.87 -7.79
CA THR A 150 -9.27 4.08 -8.26
C THR A 150 -9.37 4.38 -9.74
N GLU A 151 -8.31 4.92 -10.36
CA GLU A 151 -8.27 5.27 -11.79
C GLU A 151 -7.84 4.11 -12.69
N VAL A 152 -7.26 3.05 -12.13
CA VAL A 152 -6.85 1.86 -12.88
C VAL A 152 -8.02 0.89 -13.09
N GLU A 153 -8.01 0.21 -14.23
CA GLU A 153 -8.89 -0.94 -14.45
C GLU A 153 -8.43 -2.11 -13.56
N PRO A 154 -9.37 -2.84 -12.94
CA PRO A 154 -9.04 -4.03 -12.17
C PRO A 154 -8.41 -5.11 -13.07
N LYS A 155 -7.42 -5.82 -12.54
CA LYS A 155 -6.76 -6.93 -13.22
C LYS A 155 -7.08 -8.26 -12.53
N GLU A 156 -7.20 -9.29 -13.35
CA GLU A 156 -7.53 -10.64 -12.88
C GLU A 156 -6.51 -11.15 -11.87
N TYR A 157 -7.02 -11.82 -10.84
CA TYR A 157 -6.20 -12.43 -9.82
C TYR A 157 -6.90 -13.64 -9.20
N THR A 158 -6.11 -14.51 -8.59
CA THR A 158 -6.56 -15.57 -7.68
C THR A 158 -5.71 -15.50 -6.43
N ASP A 159 -6.35 -15.60 -5.28
CA ASP A 159 -5.72 -15.51 -3.97
C ASP A 159 -6.46 -16.41 -2.98
N TYR A 160 -5.88 -16.59 -1.80
CA TYR A 160 -6.42 -17.46 -0.76
C TYR A 160 -6.54 -16.71 0.56
N PHE A 161 -7.64 -16.96 1.27
CA PHE A 161 -7.89 -16.36 2.56
C PHE A 161 -8.40 -17.42 3.53
N TYR A 162 -7.81 -17.46 4.72
CA TYR A 162 -8.33 -18.24 5.83
C TYR A 162 -9.10 -17.32 6.78
N SER A 163 -10.39 -17.60 7.00
CA SER A 163 -11.21 -16.90 7.98
C SER A 163 -11.10 -17.59 9.34
N PRO A 164 -10.45 -16.99 10.35
CA PRO A 164 -10.34 -17.61 11.68
C PRO A 164 -11.67 -17.68 12.40
N GLU A 165 -12.56 -16.72 12.16
CA GLU A 165 -13.90 -16.68 12.76
C GLU A 165 -14.77 -17.86 12.32
N ARG A 166 -14.59 -18.28 11.06
CA ARG A 166 -15.38 -19.34 10.43
C ARG A 166 -14.66 -20.68 10.39
N TYR A 167 -13.37 -20.71 10.73
CA TYR A 167 -12.49 -21.85 10.53
C TYR A 167 -12.56 -22.40 9.09
N GLN A 168 -12.57 -21.49 8.11
CA GLN A 168 -12.89 -21.81 6.73
C GLN A 168 -11.92 -21.14 5.75
N TRP A 169 -11.44 -21.92 4.78
CA TRP A 169 -10.65 -21.43 3.65
C TRP A 169 -11.53 -20.93 2.52
N TYR A 170 -11.07 -19.87 1.86
CA TYR A 170 -11.70 -19.27 0.71
C TYR A 170 -10.71 -19.12 -0.43
N LYS A 171 -11.16 -19.46 -1.64
CA LYS A 171 -10.55 -19.01 -2.88
C LYS A 171 -11.21 -17.70 -3.29
N VAL A 172 -10.38 -16.67 -3.47
CA VAL A 172 -10.82 -15.33 -3.83
C VAL A 172 -10.35 -15.04 -5.23
N THR A 173 -11.27 -14.67 -6.13
CA THR A 173 -10.91 -14.43 -7.53
C THR A 173 -11.61 -13.21 -8.10
N TYR A 174 -10.90 -12.50 -8.97
CA TYR A 174 -11.49 -11.63 -9.98
C TYR A 174 -11.12 -12.18 -11.35
N ALA A 175 -12.11 -12.58 -12.15
CA ALA A 175 -11.93 -13.10 -13.49
C ALA A 175 -13.17 -12.81 -14.34
N ASP A 176 -13.00 -12.51 -15.62
CA ASP A 176 -14.10 -12.19 -16.57
C ASP A 176 -15.05 -11.10 -16.05
N GLY A 177 -14.53 -10.12 -15.31
CA GLY A 177 -15.33 -9.03 -14.73
C GLY A 177 -16.13 -9.42 -13.48
N LEU A 178 -15.95 -10.63 -12.95
CA LEU A 178 -16.71 -11.15 -11.81
C LEU A 178 -15.82 -11.41 -10.60
N TYR A 179 -16.26 -10.91 -9.44
CA TYR A 179 -15.67 -11.18 -8.14
C TYR A 179 -16.32 -12.42 -7.53
N LYS A 180 -15.52 -13.39 -7.09
CA LYS A 180 -15.98 -14.63 -6.44
C LYS A 180 -15.22 -14.92 -5.17
N LYS A 181 -15.94 -15.55 -4.24
CA LYS A 181 -15.46 -16.05 -2.94
C LYS A 181 -16.02 -17.46 -2.81
N GLU A 182 -15.17 -18.46 -2.96
CA GLU A 182 -15.58 -19.86 -2.93
C GLU A 182 -15.00 -20.52 -1.68
N GLU A 183 -15.88 -21.11 -0.86
CA GLU A 183 -15.43 -21.97 0.24
C GLU A 183 -14.71 -23.18 -0.35
N ILE A 184 -13.53 -23.47 0.17
CA ILE A 184 -12.69 -24.59 -0.25
C ILE A 184 -12.08 -25.27 0.99
N ASP A 185 -11.59 -26.48 0.83
CA ASP A 185 -10.65 -27.04 1.81
C ASP A 185 -9.32 -26.28 1.76
N LEU A 186 -8.44 -26.57 2.73
CA LEU A 186 -7.05 -26.08 2.72
C LEU A 186 -6.44 -26.27 1.32
N PRO A 187 -5.95 -25.20 0.66
CA PRO A 187 -5.33 -25.33 -0.65
C PRO A 187 -4.16 -26.30 -0.60
N SER A 188 -4.12 -27.25 -1.55
CA SER A 188 -3.12 -28.34 -1.54
C SER A 188 -1.66 -27.91 -1.60
N HIS A 189 -1.36 -26.69 -2.02
CA HIS A 189 -0.01 -26.12 -2.06
C HIS A 189 0.36 -25.38 -0.77
N ILE A 190 -0.62 -25.02 0.07
CA ILE A 190 -0.39 -24.42 1.38
C ILE A 190 -0.16 -25.54 2.39
N ARG A 191 0.99 -25.49 3.07
CA ARG A 191 1.34 -26.47 4.10
C ARG A 191 1.17 -25.83 5.47
N LEU A 192 0.25 -26.37 6.27
CA LEU A 192 0.14 -26.11 7.70
C LEU A 192 0.68 -27.33 8.46
N ASN A 193 1.34 -27.08 9.60
CA ASN A 193 1.85 -28.12 10.49
C ASN A 193 0.77 -28.66 11.43
#